data_AF-A0A8C7EEB7-F1
#
_entry.id   AF-A0A8C7EEB7-F1
#
_cell.length_a   1.000
_cell.length_b   1.000
_cell.length_c   1.000
_cell.angle_alpha   90.00
_cell.angle_beta   90.00
_cell.angle_gamma   90.00
#
_symmetry.space_group_name_H-M   'P 1'
#
loop_
_entity.id
_entity.type
_entity.pdbx_description
1 polymer ?
#
loop_
_entity_poly.entity_id
_entity_poly.type
_entity_poly.pdbx_seq_one_letter_code
_entity_poly.pdbx_strand_id
1 'polypeptide(L)'
;TMESDKFICIREKVGEQAQVVIIDMSDPTTPIRRPISAESAIMNPASKVIALKAGKTLQIFNIEMKSKMKARESYVETELIFALAKTNRLSELEEFISGPNNAHIQQVGDRCYEEGMYEAAKLLYNNVSNFARLASTLVHLGEYQAAVDSGRKANSTRTWKEVCFACVDGKEFRLAQICGLHIVIHADELEELISYYQDRGYFEELIALLEAALGLERAHMGMFTELAILYSKFKPQKMREHLELFWSRVNIPKVLRAAEQAHLWAELVFLYDKYEEYDNAIITMMNHPTDAWKEGQFKDIIAKVANVELYYKALQFYLDYKPLLINDLLLVLSPRLDHTRTVNFFSKVNQLLLVKPYLRSVQNHNNKGVNEALNNLLTEEEDYQGLRASIDAYDNFDNITLAQRLEKHELIEFRRIAAYLYKGNNRWKQSVELCKKDRLYKDAMQYAAESKDAELAEKLLQWFLEEGKQECFAACLFTCYDLLHPDVVLELAWRHNIMDFAMPYFIQVMREYLTKVDKLDASESLRKEEEQVAEPTPIVFGQQLMLTAGPSAVPPQANFPYGYTAPGFTQPPVYGFNM
;
A
#
# COMPACT_ATOMS: atom_id res chain seq x y z
N THR A 1 76.26 -36.04 -49.48
CA THR A 1 76.30 -35.59 -50.88
C THR A 1 77.65 -34.93 -51.09
N MET A 2 78.45 -35.38 -52.08
CA MET A 2 79.68 -34.69 -52.47
C MET A 2 79.31 -33.64 -53.52
N GLU A 3 79.19 -32.39 -53.10
CA GLU A 3 78.78 -31.27 -53.97
C GLU A 3 79.78 -30.10 -53.97
N SER A 4 80.98 -30.26 -53.38
CA SER A 4 81.99 -29.18 -53.27
C SER A 4 83.42 -29.71 -53.31
N ASP A 5 84.29 -29.04 -54.08
CA ASP A 5 85.71 -29.38 -54.25
C ASP A 5 86.60 -28.96 -53.07
N LYS A 6 86.10 -28.10 -52.16
CA LYS A 6 86.89 -27.53 -51.05
C LYS A 6 86.49 -28.04 -49.67
N PHE A 7 85.22 -28.34 -49.45
CA PHE A 7 84.71 -28.74 -48.13
C PHE A 7 83.78 -29.95 -48.25
N ILE A 8 84.03 -30.97 -47.44
CA ILE A 8 83.17 -32.14 -47.33
C ILE A 8 82.46 -32.10 -45.97
N CYS A 9 81.12 -32.10 -45.99
CA CYS A 9 80.28 -32.22 -44.80
C CYS A 9 79.81 -33.65 -44.63
N ILE A 10 80.18 -34.28 -43.50
CA ILE A 10 79.77 -35.63 -43.13
C ILE A 10 78.94 -35.53 -41.86
N ARG A 11 77.76 -36.15 -41.86
CA ARG A 11 76.98 -36.37 -40.65
C ARG A 11 77.46 -37.69 -40.04
N GLU A 12 78.04 -37.63 -38.86
CA GLU A 12 78.51 -38.80 -38.12
C GLU A 12 77.65 -38.97 -36.86
N LYS A 13 77.30 -40.22 -36.52
CA LYS A 13 76.59 -40.54 -35.28
C LYS A 13 77.53 -41.40 -34.44
N VAL A 14 78.01 -40.85 -33.34
CA VAL A 14 78.88 -41.58 -32.40
C VAL A 14 78.03 -41.89 -31.15
N GLY A 15 77.58 -43.13 -31.04
CA GLY A 15 76.61 -43.52 -30.01
C GLY A 15 75.24 -42.86 -30.22
N GLU A 16 74.70 -42.21 -29.18
CA GLU A 16 73.44 -41.45 -29.27
C GLU A 16 73.61 -40.00 -29.74
N GLN A 17 74.85 -39.49 -29.83
CA GLN A 17 75.11 -38.10 -30.22
C GLN A 17 75.33 -37.97 -31.73
N ALA A 18 74.55 -37.10 -32.37
CA ALA A 18 74.75 -36.70 -33.77
C ALA A 18 75.75 -35.54 -33.85
N GLN A 19 76.74 -35.66 -34.73
CA GLN A 19 77.73 -34.63 -35.00
C GLN A 19 77.88 -34.37 -36.51
N VAL A 20 78.24 -33.13 -36.85
CA VAL A 20 78.62 -32.74 -38.21
C VAL A 20 80.14 -32.57 -38.24
N VAL A 21 80.79 -33.33 -39.11
CA VAL A 21 82.22 -33.30 -39.37
C VAL A 21 82.45 -32.56 -40.69
N ILE A 22 83.28 -31.53 -40.63
CA ILE A 22 83.66 -30.73 -41.79
C ILE A 22 85.12 -31.02 -42.08
N ILE A 23 85.38 -31.56 -43.27
CA ILE A 23 86.72 -31.83 -43.78
C ILE A 23 87.06 -30.74 -44.79
N ASP A 24 88.13 -30.00 -44.53
CA ASP A 24 88.72 -29.08 -45.51
C ASP A 24 89.66 -29.88 -46.41
N MET A 25 89.47 -29.82 -47.73
CA MET A 25 90.30 -30.57 -48.68
C MET A 25 91.73 -30.03 -48.77
N SER A 26 91.99 -28.82 -48.26
CA SER A 26 93.34 -28.27 -48.14
C SER A 26 94.13 -28.83 -46.95
N ASP A 27 93.45 -29.33 -45.91
CA ASP A 27 94.06 -29.87 -44.69
C ASP A 27 93.24 -31.09 -44.15
N PRO A 28 93.30 -32.24 -44.84
CA PRO A 28 92.44 -33.39 -44.54
C PRO A 28 92.78 -34.09 -43.21
N THR A 29 93.95 -33.81 -42.62
CA THR A 29 94.42 -34.46 -41.39
C THR A 29 93.75 -33.94 -40.12
N THR A 30 93.12 -32.76 -40.17
CA THR A 30 92.49 -32.11 -39.00
C THR A 30 91.02 -31.78 -39.27
N PRO A 31 90.11 -32.77 -39.19
CA PRO A 31 88.69 -32.54 -39.40
C PRO A 31 88.06 -31.71 -38.27
N ILE A 32 87.24 -30.72 -38.63
CA ILE A 32 86.50 -29.90 -37.67
C ILE A 32 85.25 -30.67 -37.27
N ARG A 33 85.21 -31.15 -36.03
CA ARG A 33 84.06 -31.87 -35.47
C ARG A 33 83.19 -30.93 -34.64
N ARG A 34 81.90 -30.88 -34.92
CA ARG A 34 80.93 -30.08 -34.15
C ARG A 34 79.75 -30.94 -33.71
N PRO A 35 79.40 -30.95 -32.41
CA PRO A 35 78.26 -31.71 -31.89
C PRO A 35 76.95 -31.01 -32.27
N ILE A 36 76.53 -31.15 -33.52
CA ILE A 36 75.35 -30.52 -34.08
C ILE A 36 74.42 -31.61 -34.62
N SER A 37 73.19 -31.62 -34.10
CA SER A 37 72.12 -32.48 -34.60
C SER A 37 71.35 -31.77 -35.72
N ALA A 38 71.56 -32.20 -36.96
CA ALA A 38 70.86 -31.69 -38.14
C ALA A 38 70.50 -32.83 -39.10
N GLU A 39 69.39 -32.69 -39.83
CA GLU A 39 68.94 -33.66 -40.83
C GLU A 39 69.79 -33.57 -42.11
N SER A 40 70.11 -32.35 -42.53
CA SER A 40 71.04 -32.09 -43.63
C SER A 40 71.93 -30.89 -43.32
N ALA A 41 73.16 -30.95 -43.85
CA ALA A 41 74.18 -29.92 -43.68
C ALA A 41 74.90 -29.72 -45.00
N ILE A 42 75.00 -28.48 -45.47
CA ILE A 42 75.71 -28.11 -46.70
C ILE A 42 76.63 -26.92 -46.41
N MET A 43 77.86 -26.99 -46.90
CA MET A 43 78.81 -25.87 -46.83
C MET A 43 78.79 -25.06 -48.12
N ASN A 44 78.96 -23.75 -48.01
CA ASN A 44 79.18 -22.89 -49.16
C ASN A 44 80.53 -23.25 -49.83
N PRO A 45 80.60 -23.46 -51.16
CA PRO A 45 81.83 -23.81 -51.87
C PRO A 45 82.96 -22.76 -51.80
N ALA A 46 82.64 -21.47 -51.58
CA ALA A 46 83.61 -20.38 -51.64
C ALA A 46 84.03 -19.83 -50.26
N SER A 47 83.14 -19.87 -49.27
CA SER A 47 83.34 -19.27 -47.94
C SER A 47 83.03 -20.28 -46.84
N LYS A 48 83.64 -20.14 -45.65
CA LYS A 48 83.43 -21.01 -44.48
C LYS A 48 82.06 -20.79 -43.82
N VAL A 49 80.98 -20.97 -44.58
CA VAL A 49 79.58 -20.78 -44.16
C VAL A 49 78.84 -22.10 -44.30
N ILE A 50 78.22 -22.58 -43.23
CA ILE A 50 77.43 -23.81 -43.20
C ILE A 50 75.94 -23.53 -43.08
N ALA A 51 75.14 -24.17 -43.93
CA ALA A 51 73.68 -24.20 -43.84
C ALA A 51 73.25 -25.55 -43.24
N LEU A 52 72.48 -25.49 -42.17
CA LEU A 52 71.97 -26.63 -41.43
C LEU A 52 70.45 -26.65 -41.50
N LYS A 53 69.88 -27.80 -41.83
CA LYS A 53 68.43 -28.04 -41.77
C LYS A 53 68.11 -28.89 -40.55
N ALA A 54 67.25 -28.35 -39.69
CA ALA A 54 66.66 -29.08 -38.57
C ALA A 54 65.13 -28.92 -38.65
N GLY A 55 64.43 -30.00 -39.04
CA GLY A 55 63.00 -29.98 -39.32
C GLY A 55 62.62 -28.94 -40.39
N LYS A 56 61.70 -28.03 -40.03
CA LYS A 56 61.24 -26.92 -40.88
C LYS A 56 62.13 -25.67 -40.84
N THR A 57 63.21 -25.68 -40.06
CA THR A 57 64.08 -24.50 -39.89
C THR A 57 65.41 -24.69 -40.62
N LEU A 58 65.83 -23.64 -41.36
CA LEU A 58 67.13 -23.56 -42.01
C LEU A 58 67.97 -22.51 -41.28
N GLN A 59 69.14 -22.91 -40.79
CA GLN A 59 70.05 -22.07 -40.02
C GLN A 59 71.37 -21.92 -40.78
N ILE A 60 71.83 -20.69 -40.98
CA ILE A 60 73.08 -20.39 -41.69
C ILE A 60 74.08 -19.83 -40.68
N PHE A 61 75.24 -20.47 -40.56
CA PHE A 61 76.33 -20.08 -39.66
C PHE A 61 77.58 -19.74 -40.45
N ASN A 62 78.22 -18.64 -40.10
CA ASN A 62 79.59 -18.34 -40.49
C ASN A 62 80.54 -18.98 -39.48
N ILE A 63 81.35 -19.94 -39.93
CA ILE A 63 82.28 -20.68 -39.09
C ILE A 63 83.46 -19.78 -38.68
N GLU A 64 83.84 -18.83 -39.52
CA GLU A 64 84.99 -17.94 -39.30
C GLU A 64 84.68 -16.86 -38.27
N MET A 65 83.51 -16.24 -38.37
CA MET A 65 83.03 -15.24 -37.41
C MET A 65 82.36 -15.86 -36.18
N LYS A 66 82.21 -17.21 -36.14
CA LYS A 66 81.46 -17.95 -35.11
C LYS A 66 80.06 -17.37 -34.86
N SER A 67 79.42 -16.83 -35.89
CA SER A 67 78.16 -16.08 -35.80
C SER A 67 77.11 -16.65 -36.75
N LYS A 68 75.83 -16.54 -36.38
CA LYS A 68 74.70 -16.98 -37.22
C LYS A 68 74.36 -15.84 -38.19
N MET A 69 74.34 -16.11 -39.49
CA MET A 69 74.22 -15.05 -40.52
C MET A 69 72.77 -14.71 -40.91
N LYS A 70 71.84 -15.68 -40.80
CA LYS A 70 70.40 -15.47 -41.04
C LYS A 70 69.61 -16.22 -39.97
N ALA A 71 69.64 -15.70 -38.75
CA ALA A 71 68.44 -15.76 -37.93
C ALA A 71 67.68 -14.46 -38.22
N ARG A 72 66.41 -14.55 -38.62
CA ARG A 72 65.49 -13.43 -38.45
C ARG A 72 65.34 -13.24 -36.95
N GLU A 73 66.19 -12.40 -36.37
CA GLU A 73 66.18 -12.13 -34.94
C GLU A 73 64.99 -11.22 -34.63
N SER A 74 64.05 -11.75 -33.86
CA SER A 74 62.83 -11.05 -33.45
C SER A 74 63.13 -9.65 -32.90
N TYR A 75 64.22 -9.51 -32.14
CA TYR A 75 64.67 -8.23 -31.59
C TYR A 75 65.01 -7.18 -32.66
N VAL A 76 65.77 -7.57 -33.69
CA VAL A 76 66.18 -6.66 -34.77
C VAL A 76 64.99 -6.26 -35.64
N GLU A 77 64.09 -7.19 -35.92
CA GLU A 77 62.84 -6.88 -36.66
C GLU A 77 61.91 -5.98 -35.82
N THR A 78 61.86 -6.16 -34.50
CA THR A 78 61.08 -5.33 -33.57
C THR A 78 61.58 -3.88 -33.56
N GLU A 79 62.90 -3.67 -33.45
CA GLU A 79 63.49 -2.33 -33.49
C GLU A 79 63.40 -1.67 -34.88
N LEU A 80 63.44 -2.47 -35.96
CA LEU A 80 63.23 -1.96 -37.32
C LEU A 80 61.81 -1.41 -37.49
N ILE A 81 60.78 -2.14 -37.05
CA ILE A 81 59.38 -1.66 -37.07
C ILE A 81 59.26 -0.35 -36.30
N PHE A 82 59.91 -0.25 -35.12
CA PHE A 82 59.89 0.98 -34.32
C PHE A 82 60.61 2.15 -35.00
N ALA A 83 61.74 1.91 -35.66
CA ALA A 83 62.45 2.92 -36.43
C ALA A 83 61.66 3.39 -37.67
N LEU A 84 60.96 2.48 -38.35
CA LEU A 84 60.06 2.80 -39.45
C LEU A 84 58.86 3.65 -38.98
N ALA A 85 58.31 3.34 -37.81
CA ALA A 85 57.28 4.17 -37.17
C ALA A 85 57.80 5.59 -36.86
N LYS A 86 59.00 5.71 -36.28
CA LYS A 86 59.64 7.01 -35.97
C LYS A 86 59.97 7.86 -37.19
N THR A 87 60.25 7.23 -38.32
CA THR A 87 60.60 7.93 -39.56
C THR A 87 59.39 8.30 -40.43
N ASN A 88 58.18 8.06 -39.91
CA ASN A 88 56.89 8.31 -40.57
C ASN A 88 56.75 7.64 -41.94
N ARG A 89 57.39 6.49 -42.14
CA ARG A 89 57.31 5.69 -43.37
C ARG A 89 56.22 4.64 -43.26
N LEU A 90 54.97 5.10 -43.19
CA LEU A 90 53.80 4.26 -42.90
C LEU A 90 53.53 3.20 -43.98
N SER A 91 53.84 3.48 -45.25
CA SER A 91 53.66 2.53 -46.36
C SER A 91 54.63 1.35 -46.28
N GLU A 92 55.91 1.64 -45.99
CA GLU A 92 56.95 0.60 -45.81
C GLU A 92 56.65 -0.23 -44.54
N LEU A 93 56.10 0.41 -43.51
CA LEU A 93 55.65 -0.25 -42.28
C LEU A 93 54.49 -1.22 -42.56
N GLU A 94 53.45 -0.79 -43.30
CA GLU A 94 52.29 -1.62 -43.64
C GLU A 94 52.67 -2.82 -44.49
N GLU A 95 53.50 -2.63 -45.52
CA GLU A 95 54.01 -3.71 -46.35
C GLU A 95 54.80 -4.73 -45.50
N PHE A 96 55.66 -4.24 -44.61
CA PHE A 96 56.46 -5.08 -43.72
C PHE A 96 55.62 -5.88 -42.72
N ILE A 97 54.54 -5.30 -42.19
CA ILE A 97 53.66 -5.98 -41.25
C ILE A 97 52.76 -7.00 -41.97
N SER A 98 52.34 -6.72 -43.21
CA SER A 98 51.53 -7.64 -44.01
C SER A 98 52.27 -8.93 -44.43
N GLY A 99 53.61 -8.88 -44.46
CA GLY A 99 54.48 -10.02 -44.73
C GLY A 99 54.71 -10.94 -43.52
N PRO A 100 55.21 -12.17 -43.74
CA PRO A 100 55.55 -13.08 -42.65
C PRO A 100 56.75 -12.55 -41.84
N ASN A 101 56.49 -12.10 -40.60
CA ASN A 101 57.44 -11.51 -39.67
C ASN A 101 57.58 -12.32 -38.36
N ASN A 102 58.70 -12.16 -37.66
CA ASN A 102 58.95 -12.75 -36.33
C ASN A 102 59.01 -11.67 -35.22
N ALA A 103 58.61 -10.43 -35.53
CA ALA A 103 58.72 -9.29 -34.62
C ALA A 103 57.64 -9.28 -33.51
N HIS A 104 57.96 -8.67 -32.37
CA HIS A 104 57.01 -8.44 -31.29
C HIS A 104 56.18 -7.16 -31.54
N ILE A 105 55.26 -7.24 -32.49
CA ILE A 105 54.46 -6.10 -32.98
C ILE A 105 53.69 -5.39 -31.85
N GLN A 106 53.18 -6.14 -30.85
CA GLN A 106 52.45 -5.56 -29.72
C GLN A 106 53.32 -4.62 -28.87
N GLN A 107 54.56 -5.01 -28.57
CA GLN A 107 55.48 -4.19 -27.78
C GLN A 107 55.86 -2.91 -28.52
N VAL A 108 56.03 -3.00 -29.85
CA VAL A 108 56.26 -1.82 -30.69
C VAL A 108 55.03 -0.91 -30.70
N GLY A 109 53.83 -1.48 -30.80
CA GLY A 109 52.57 -0.74 -30.70
C GLY A 109 52.45 0.04 -29.39
N ASP A 110 52.75 -0.60 -28.26
CA ASP A 110 52.71 0.02 -26.94
C ASP A 110 53.74 1.16 -26.82
N ARG A 111 54.96 0.97 -27.32
CA ARG A 111 55.98 2.04 -27.36
C ARG A 111 55.58 3.20 -28.28
N CYS A 112 55.02 2.91 -29.45
CA CYS A 112 54.50 3.94 -30.36
C CYS A 112 53.36 4.73 -29.73
N TYR A 113 52.50 4.06 -28.94
CA TYR A 113 51.44 4.69 -28.18
C TYR A 113 51.97 5.66 -27.13
N GLU A 114 52.95 5.23 -26.33
CA GLU A 114 53.58 6.03 -25.29
C GLU A 114 54.31 7.28 -25.85
N GLU A 115 54.88 7.17 -27.05
CA GLU A 115 55.53 8.30 -27.74
C GLU A 115 54.56 9.16 -28.57
N GLY A 116 53.25 8.88 -28.56
CA GLY A 116 52.23 9.68 -29.24
C GLY A 116 52.14 9.48 -30.77
N MET A 117 52.77 8.45 -31.31
CA MET A 117 52.75 8.10 -32.74
C MET A 117 51.51 7.24 -33.07
N TYR A 118 50.33 7.86 -32.98
CA TYR A 118 49.05 7.15 -33.05
C TYR A 118 48.74 6.57 -34.44
N GLU A 119 49.17 7.19 -35.54
CA GLU A 119 48.95 6.68 -36.91
C GLU A 119 49.69 5.35 -37.15
N ALA A 120 50.95 5.26 -36.72
CA ALA A 120 51.72 4.02 -36.78
C ALA A 120 51.16 2.97 -35.81
N ALA A 121 50.76 3.38 -34.60
CA ALA A 121 50.16 2.49 -33.61
C ALA A 121 48.83 1.89 -34.10
N LYS A 122 48.00 2.64 -34.83
CA LYS A 122 46.77 2.16 -35.46
C LYS A 122 47.03 0.98 -36.41
N LEU A 123 48.01 1.11 -37.30
CA LEU A 123 48.39 0.03 -38.23
C LEU A 123 48.91 -1.21 -37.49
N LEU A 124 49.73 -1.00 -36.46
CA LEU A 124 50.29 -2.08 -35.64
C LEU A 124 49.18 -2.83 -34.87
N TYR A 125 48.30 -2.12 -34.17
CA TYR A 125 47.24 -2.76 -33.37
C TYR A 125 46.15 -3.41 -34.21
N ASN A 126 45.86 -2.89 -35.41
CA ASN A 126 44.92 -3.53 -36.34
C ASN A 126 45.45 -4.90 -36.79
N ASN A 127 46.75 -5.00 -37.10
CA ASN A 127 47.38 -6.27 -37.48
C ASN A 127 47.47 -7.27 -36.30
N VAL A 128 47.71 -6.79 -35.08
CA VAL A 128 47.75 -7.63 -33.86
C VAL A 128 46.34 -8.01 -33.38
N SER A 129 45.28 -7.44 -33.95
CA SER A 129 43.89 -7.60 -33.49
C SER A 129 43.68 -7.20 -32.02
N ASN A 130 44.53 -6.30 -31.48
CA ASN A 130 44.34 -5.75 -30.14
C ASN A 130 43.38 -4.55 -30.22
N PHE A 131 42.09 -4.85 -30.31
CA PHE A 131 41.04 -3.86 -30.52
C PHE A 131 40.86 -2.88 -29.35
N ALA A 132 41.27 -3.25 -28.14
CA ALA A 132 41.16 -2.38 -26.96
C ALA A 132 42.13 -1.19 -27.05
N ARG A 133 43.41 -1.46 -27.32
CA ARG A 133 44.41 -0.41 -27.54
C ARG A 133 44.19 0.34 -28.85
N LEU A 134 43.70 -0.36 -29.89
CA LEU A 134 43.31 0.26 -31.15
C LEU A 134 42.22 1.32 -30.95
N ALA A 135 41.15 1.00 -30.21
CA ALA A 135 40.10 1.97 -29.93
C ALA A 135 40.64 3.20 -29.19
N SER A 136 41.53 3.00 -28.22
CA SER A 136 42.22 4.08 -27.50
C SER A 136 43.09 4.95 -28.44
N THR A 137 43.84 4.34 -29.38
CA THR A 137 44.59 5.11 -30.40
C THR A 137 43.69 5.90 -31.34
N LEU A 138 42.58 5.32 -31.79
CA LEU A 138 41.65 5.95 -32.72
C LEU A 138 40.93 7.13 -32.09
N VAL A 139 40.64 7.04 -30.79
CA VAL A 139 40.16 8.14 -29.97
C VAL A 139 41.13 9.32 -29.98
N HIS A 140 42.44 9.07 -29.77
CA HIS A 140 43.45 10.12 -29.79
C HIS A 140 43.65 10.75 -31.18
N LEU A 141 43.35 10.00 -32.25
CA LEU A 141 43.35 10.50 -33.64
C LEU A 141 42.07 11.29 -34.01
N GLY A 142 41.06 11.33 -33.12
CA GLY A 142 39.77 11.96 -33.41
C GLY A 142 38.86 11.16 -34.35
N GLU A 143 39.23 9.92 -34.70
CA GLU A 143 38.43 9.04 -35.56
C GLU A 143 37.40 8.25 -34.73
N TYR A 144 36.41 8.95 -34.17
CA TYR A 144 35.47 8.37 -33.22
C TYR A 144 34.64 7.21 -33.79
N GLN A 145 34.20 7.28 -35.06
CA GLN A 145 33.40 6.21 -35.67
C GLN A 145 34.17 4.87 -35.72
N ALA A 146 35.43 4.92 -36.16
CA ALA A 146 36.29 3.74 -36.21
C ALA A 146 36.63 3.23 -34.80
N ALA A 147 36.73 4.13 -33.81
CA ALA A 147 36.92 3.76 -32.42
C ALA A 147 35.73 2.97 -31.85
N VAL A 148 34.48 3.37 -32.15
CA VAL A 148 33.27 2.64 -31.75
C VAL A 148 33.24 1.23 -32.35
N ASP A 149 33.54 1.09 -33.63
CA ASP A 149 33.59 -0.23 -34.29
C ASP A 149 34.68 -1.13 -33.70
N SER A 150 35.83 -0.55 -33.34
CA SER A 150 36.90 -1.26 -32.64
C SER A 150 36.48 -1.65 -31.22
N GLY A 151 35.76 -0.78 -30.50
CA GLY A 151 35.16 -1.07 -29.20
C GLY A 151 34.18 -2.26 -29.26
N ARG A 152 33.37 -2.34 -30.33
CA ARG A 152 32.47 -3.47 -30.56
C ARG A 152 33.21 -4.79 -30.74
N LYS A 153 34.35 -4.79 -31.42
CA LYS A 153 35.20 -5.98 -31.60
C LYS A 153 35.93 -6.37 -30.31
N ALA A 154 36.33 -5.39 -29.50
CA ALA A 154 37.00 -5.63 -28.21
C ALA A 154 36.06 -6.21 -27.14
N ASN A 155 34.80 -5.79 -27.14
CA ASN A 155 33.75 -6.21 -26.19
C ASN A 155 34.20 -6.14 -24.71
N SER A 156 34.95 -5.09 -24.36
CA SER A 156 35.41 -4.83 -22.99
C SER A 156 34.78 -3.55 -22.45
N THR A 157 34.22 -3.62 -21.24
CA THR A 157 33.57 -2.50 -20.57
C THR A 157 34.53 -1.32 -20.38
N ARG A 158 35.80 -1.59 -20.06
CA ARG A 158 36.84 -0.56 -19.94
C ARG A 158 37.07 0.18 -21.25
N THR A 159 37.18 -0.54 -22.37
CA THR A 159 37.35 0.08 -23.69
C THR A 159 36.14 0.94 -24.05
N TRP A 160 34.92 0.45 -23.76
CA TRP A 160 33.72 1.25 -23.99
C TRP A 160 33.70 2.54 -23.17
N LYS A 161 34.14 2.51 -21.91
CA LYS A 161 34.26 3.72 -21.07
C LYS A 161 35.22 4.74 -21.66
N GLU A 162 36.44 4.31 -22.00
CA GLU A 162 37.46 5.18 -22.60
C GLU A 162 36.95 5.84 -23.89
N VAL A 163 36.32 5.05 -24.78
CA VAL A 163 35.73 5.56 -26.03
C VAL A 163 34.54 6.49 -25.76
N CYS A 164 33.64 6.14 -24.84
CA CYS A 164 32.46 6.94 -24.52
C CYS A 164 32.86 8.32 -23.96
N PHE A 165 33.75 8.33 -22.97
CA PHE A 165 34.25 9.57 -22.35
C PHE A 165 34.91 10.47 -23.37
N ALA A 166 35.75 9.93 -24.24
CA ALA A 166 36.36 10.72 -25.29
C ALA A 166 35.38 11.21 -26.37
N CYS A 167 34.34 10.44 -26.70
CA CYS A 167 33.26 10.90 -27.58
C CYS A 167 32.47 12.07 -26.96
N VAL A 168 32.28 12.05 -25.63
CA VAL A 168 31.64 13.16 -24.89
C VAL A 168 32.53 14.40 -24.90
N ASP A 169 33.83 14.24 -24.64
CA ASP A 169 34.81 15.33 -24.74
C ASP A 169 34.88 15.91 -26.18
N GLY A 170 34.78 15.03 -27.19
CA GLY A 170 34.72 15.37 -28.61
C GLY A 170 33.39 15.91 -29.11
N LYS A 171 32.35 16.01 -28.25
CA LYS A 171 30.97 16.45 -28.58
C LYS A 171 30.26 15.60 -29.64
N GLU A 172 30.68 14.35 -29.83
CA GLU A 172 30.04 13.38 -30.74
C GLU A 172 29.00 12.55 -29.97
N PHE A 173 27.88 13.19 -29.61
CA PHE A 173 26.87 12.60 -28.71
C PHE A 173 26.17 11.37 -29.29
N ARG A 174 25.96 11.31 -30.61
CA ARG A 174 25.33 10.15 -31.25
C ARG A 174 26.17 8.88 -31.11
N LEU A 175 27.49 9.01 -31.23
CA LEU A 175 28.43 7.90 -31.04
C LEU A 175 28.58 7.58 -29.56
N ALA A 176 28.65 8.61 -28.70
CA ALA A 176 28.67 8.44 -27.25
C ALA A 176 27.42 7.69 -26.74
N GLN A 177 26.24 7.92 -27.32
CA GLN A 177 25.02 7.21 -26.97
C GLN A 177 25.14 5.71 -27.23
N ILE A 178 25.63 5.32 -28.41
CA ILE A 178 25.82 3.90 -28.77
C ILE A 178 26.81 3.23 -27.82
N CYS A 179 27.94 3.88 -27.54
CA CYS A 179 28.92 3.38 -26.57
C CYS A 179 28.33 3.28 -25.16
N GLY A 180 27.59 4.31 -24.75
CA GLY A 180 26.96 4.43 -23.46
C GLY A 180 25.95 3.32 -23.18
N LEU A 181 25.16 2.92 -24.19
CA LEU A 181 24.22 1.80 -24.08
C LEU A 181 24.91 0.47 -23.72
N HIS A 182 26.16 0.26 -24.13
CA HIS A 182 26.93 -0.92 -23.75
C HIS A 182 27.48 -0.84 -22.32
N ILE A 183 27.66 0.36 -21.78
CA ILE A 183 28.19 0.58 -20.43
C ILE A 183 27.06 0.48 -19.39
N VAL A 184 25.93 1.17 -19.62
CA VAL A 184 24.82 1.26 -18.65
C VAL A 184 24.14 -0.07 -18.30
N ILE A 185 24.40 -1.12 -19.08
CA ILE A 185 23.93 -2.47 -18.73
C ILE A 185 24.63 -2.97 -17.45
N HIS A 186 25.86 -2.53 -17.20
CA HIS A 186 26.64 -2.89 -16.03
C HIS A 186 26.33 -1.93 -14.87
N ALA A 187 25.72 -2.45 -13.79
CA ALA A 187 25.30 -1.64 -12.66
C ALA A 187 26.45 -0.94 -11.93
N ASP A 188 27.59 -1.60 -11.79
CA ASP A 188 28.76 -1.09 -11.07
C ASP A 188 29.39 0.14 -11.75
N GLU A 189 29.19 0.30 -13.06
CA GLU A 189 29.80 1.36 -13.87
C GLU A 189 28.85 2.55 -14.10
N LEU A 190 27.58 2.42 -13.73
CA LEU A 190 26.56 3.43 -13.98
C LEU A 190 26.84 4.73 -13.20
N GLU A 191 27.29 4.62 -11.96
CA GLU A 191 27.55 5.78 -11.09
C GLU A 191 28.70 6.65 -11.65
N GLU A 192 29.78 6.03 -12.12
CA GLU A 192 30.92 6.74 -12.72
C GLU A 192 30.55 7.39 -14.06
N LEU A 193 29.72 6.72 -14.88
CA LEU A 193 29.23 7.31 -16.12
C LEU A 193 28.38 8.56 -15.84
N ILE A 194 27.53 8.52 -14.81
CA ILE A 194 26.66 9.64 -14.44
C ILE A 194 27.50 10.81 -13.93
N SER A 195 28.45 10.60 -13.02
CA SER A 195 29.30 11.68 -12.52
C SER A 195 30.07 12.34 -13.66
N TYR A 196 30.62 11.55 -14.59
CA TYR A 196 31.35 12.08 -15.74
C TYR A 196 30.51 12.99 -16.64
N TYR A 197 29.25 12.61 -16.92
CA TYR A 197 28.31 13.44 -17.69
C TYR A 197 27.84 14.68 -16.90
N GLN A 198 27.64 14.54 -15.58
CA GLN A 198 27.20 15.64 -14.71
C GLN A 198 28.28 16.71 -14.56
N ASP A 199 29.55 16.33 -14.37
CA ASP A 199 30.68 17.25 -14.22
C ASP A 199 30.87 18.16 -15.45
N ARG A 200 30.44 17.67 -16.62
CA ARG A 200 30.49 18.40 -17.90
C ARG A 200 29.21 19.16 -18.23
N GLY A 201 28.14 18.93 -17.48
CA GLY A 201 26.84 19.59 -17.67
C GLY A 201 26.00 19.03 -18.83
N TYR A 202 26.30 17.86 -19.37
CA TYR A 202 25.55 17.27 -20.50
C TYR A 202 24.36 16.43 -20.01
N PHE A 203 23.39 17.07 -19.35
CA PHE A 203 22.26 16.40 -18.72
C PHE A 203 21.22 15.88 -19.72
N GLU A 204 20.96 16.62 -20.80
CA GLU A 204 19.98 16.23 -21.83
C GLU A 204 20.38 14.94 -22.53
N GLU A 205 21.65 14.82 -22.89
CA GLU A 205 22.19 13.63 -23.56
C GLU A 205 22.23 12.42 -22.63
N LEU A 206 22.54 12.62 -21.34
CA LEU A 206 22.46 11.57 -20.33
C LEU A 206 21.04 11.05 -20.16
N ILE A 207 20.04 11.94 -20.14
CA ILE A 207 18.62 11.57 -20.06
C ILE A 207 18.23 10.77 -21.31
N ALA A 208 18.58 11.24 -22.51
CA ALA A 208 18.28 10.55 -23.76
C ALA A 208 18.95 9.16 -23.86
N LEU A 209 20.18 9.04 -23.36
CA LEU A 209 20.90 7.78 -23.25
C LEU A 209 20.17 6.80 -22.33
N LEU A 210 19.75 7.25 -21.14
CA LEU A 210 19.02 6.40 -20.21
C LEU A 210 17.62 6.04 -20.74
N GLU A 211 16.88 6.97 -21.34
CA GLU A 211 15.58 6.70 -22.00
C GLU A 211 15.70 5.56 -23.02
N ALA A 212 16.74 5.59 -23.87
CA ALA A 212 17.01 4.50 -24.82
C ALA A 212 17.43 3.20 -24.12
N ALA A 213 18.18 3.30 -23.03
CA ALA A 213 18.68 2.16 -22.28
C ALA A 213 17.58 1.40 -21.53
N LEU A 214 16.48 2.06 -21.14
CA LEU A 214 15.32 1.43 -20.52
C LEU A 214 14.65 0.39 -21.42
N GLY A 215 14.77 0.53 -22.74
CA GLY A 215 14.25 -0.42 -23.72
C GLY A 215 15.09 -1.70 -23.88
N LEU A 216 16.26 -1.78 -23.24
CA LEU A 216 17.12 -2.95 -23.32
C LEU A 216 16.63 -4.08 -22.40
N GLU A 217 16.71 -5.32 -22.90
CA GLU A 217 16.27 -6.52 -22.17
C GLU A 217 17.04 -6.74 -20.84
N ARG A 218 18.27 -6.21 -20.75
CA ARG A 218 19.13 -6.30 -19.56
C ARG A 218 19.05 -5.06 -18.64
N ALA A 219 18.00 -4.25 -18.74
CA ALA A 219 17.84 -3.08 -17.88
C ALA A 219 17.70 -3.48 -16.39
N HIS A 220 18.44 -2.81 -15.51
CA HIS A 220 18.45 -3.07 -14.08
C HIS A 220 17.89 -1.89 -13.27
N MET A 221 17.58 -2.10 -11.99
CA MET A 221 16.91 -1.11 -11.10
C MET A 221 17.65 0.24 -10.98
N GLY A 222 18.99 0.21 -11.04
CA GLY A 222 19.83 1.41 -10.98
C GLY A 222 19.48 2.42 -12.07
N MET A 223 19.24 1.95 -13.30
CA MET A 223 18.90 2.80 -14.44
C MET A 223 17.61 3.59 -14.22
N PHE A 224 16.56 2.94 -13.72
CA PHE A 224 15.27 3.58 -13.43
C PHE A 224 15.39 4.60 -12.28
N THR A 225 16.22 4.30 -11.29
CA THR A 225 16.44 5.13 -10.10
C THR A 225 17.21 6.39 -10.46
N GLU A 226 18.31 6.26 -11.18
CA GLU A 226 19.12 7.41 -11.60
C GLU A 226 18.39 8.28 -12.62
N LEU A 227 17.63 7.67 -13.54
CA LEU A 227 16.78 8.44 -14.46
C LEU A 227 15.72 9.24 -13.70
N ALA A 228 15.10 8.68 -12.67
CA ALA A 228 14.15 9.41 -11.82
C ALA A 228 14.81 10.60 -11.10
N ILE A 229 16.05 10.44 -10.61
CA ILE A 229 16.81 11.53 -9.99
C ILE A 229 17.09 12.64 -11.01
N LEU A 230 17.44 12.30 -12.25
CA LEU A 230 17.65 13.29 -13.31
C LEU A 230 16.35 14.00 -13.70
N TYR A 231 15.24 13.26 -13.84
CA TYR A 231 13.93 13.87 -14.10
C TYR A 231 13.48 14.81 -12.99
N SER A 232 13.76 14.47 -11.72
CA SER A 232 13.39 15.34 -10.61
C SER A 232 14.03 16.73 -10.71
N LYS A 233 15.28 16.83 -11.20
CA LYS A 233 16.02 18.09 -11.29
C LYS A 233 15.79 18.84 -12.60
N PHE A 234 15.71 18.13 -13.72
CA PHE A 234 15.78 18.75 -15.06
C PHE A 234 14.46 18.69 -15.83
N LYS A 235 13.64 17.64 -15.64
CA LYS A 235 12.38 17.45 -16.37
C LYS A 235 11.23 16.98 -15.46
N PRO A 236 10.70 17.86 -14.58
CA PRO A 236 9.58 17.53 -13.71
C PRO A 236 8.35 16.94 -14.41
N GLN A 237 8.05 17.44 -15.62
CA GLN A 237 6.86 17.03 -16.38
C GLN A 237 6.86 15.54 -16.75
N LYS A 238 8.03 14.95 -17.03
CA LYS A 238 8.17 13.52 -17.36
C LYS A 238 8.27 12.63 -16.13
N MET A 239 8.59 13.20 -14.97
CA MET A 239 8.83 12.44 -13.74
C MET A 239 7.62 11.61 -13.34
N ARG A 240 6.42 12.20 -13.45
CA ARG A 240 5.17 11.51 -13.09
C ARG A 240 4.91 10.27 -13.94
N GLU A 241 5.01 10.40 -15.26
CA GLU A 241 4.79 9.31 -16.20
C GLU A 241 5.79 8.17 -15.98
N HIS A 242 7.06 8.51 -15.74
CA HIS A 242 8.11 7.54 -15.43
C HIS A 242 7.81 6.74 -14.17
N LEU A 243 7.39 7.41 -13.09
CA LEU A 243 7.06 6.74 -11.84
C LEU A 243 5.80 5.88 -11.97
N GLU A 244 4.78 6.35 -12.70
CA GLU A 244 3.54 5.61 -12.89
C GLU A 244 3.77 4.28 -13.64
N LEU A 245 4.70 4.26 -14.59
CA LEU A 245 5.08 3.06 -15.35
C LEU A 245 6.07 2.15 -14.60
N PHE A 246 7.06 2.72 -13.89
CA PHE A 246 8.24 1.97 -13.43
C PHE A 246 8.47 1.95 -11.91
N TRP A 247 7.49 2.33 -11.09
CA TRP A 247 7.62 2.34 -9.61
C TRP A 247 8.02 0.99 -8.98
N SER A 248 7.74 -0.15 -9.62
CA SER A 248 8.11 -1.47 -9.09
C SER A 248 9.59 -1.81 -9.28
N ARG A 249 10.29 -1.12 -10.19
CA ARG A 249 11.69 -1.39 -10.56
C ARG A 249 12.63 -0.26 -10.13
N VAL A 250 12.22 0.57 -9.17
CA VAL A 250 12.97 1.73 -8.69
C VAL A 250 13.27 1.62 -7.20
N ASN A 251 14.39 2.21 -6.77
CA ASN A 251 14.69 2.35 -5.35
C ASN A 251 13.93 3.55 -4.77
N ILE A 252 12.78 3.27 -4.17
CA ILE A 252 11.85 4.30 -3.66
C ILE A 252 12.51 5.23 -2.62
N PRO A 253 13.21 4.76 -1.57
CA PRO A 253 13.86 5.65 -0.61
C PRO A 253 14.84 6.66 -1.22
N LYS A 254 15.63 6.25 -2.22
CA LYS A 254 16.59 7.15 -2.89
C LYS A 254 15.87 8.21 -3.71
N VAL A 255 14.80 7.82 -4.43
CA VAL A 255 14.00 8.74 -5.24
C VAL A 255 13.18 9.69 -4.36
N LEU A 256 12.66 9.24 -3.21
CA LEU A 256 11.93 10.10 -2.27
C LEU A 256 12.77 11.30 -1.83
N ARG A 257 14.03 11.07 -1.43
CA ARG A 257 14.95 12.19 -1.07
C ARG A 257 15.18 13.14 -2.23
N ALA A 258 15.32 12.62 -3.45
CA ALA A 258 15.52 13.45 -4.63
C ALA A 258 14.26 14.26 -4.98
N ALA A 259 13.08 13.65 -4.87
CA ALA A 259 11.79 14.30 -5.10
C ALA A 259 11.50 15.38 -4.04
N GLU A 260 11.86 15.14 -2.78
CA GLU A 260 11.72 16.10 -1.68
C GLU A 260 12.62 17.32 -1.91
N GLN A 261 13.87 17.07 -2.32
CA GLN A 261 14.82 18.13 -2.69
C GLN A 261 14.38 18.95 -3.90
N ALA A 262 13.61 18.34 -4.81
CA ALA A 262 13.07 18.99 -6.01
C ALA A 262 11.66 19.59 -5.82
N HIS A 263 11.05 19.44 -4.63
CA HIS A 263 9.70 19.92 -4.32
C HIS A 263 8.61 19.42 -5.28
N LEU A 264 8.71 18.17 -5.74
CA LEU A 264 7.74 17.54 -6.63
C LEU A 264 6.64 16.83 -5.83
N TRP A 265 5.74 17.62 -5.23
CA TRP A 265 4.77 17.12 -4.24
C TRP A 265 3.76 16.12 -4.79
N ALA A 266 3.31 16.27 -6.05
CA ALA A 266 2.35 15.36 -6.66
C ALA A 266 2.95 13.96 -6.87
N GLU A 267 4.19 13.91 -7.34
CA GLU A 267 4.95 12.69 -7.58
C GLU A 267 5.41 12.06 -6.26
N LEU A 268 5.78 12.89 -5.29
CA LEU A 268 6.21 12.47 -3.96
C LEU A 268 5.06 11.82 -3.18
N VAL A 269 3.84 12.36 -3.26
CA VAL A 269 2.65 11.70 -2.69
C VAL A 269 2.36 10.36 -3.36
N PHE A 270 2.56 10.25 -4.67
CA PHE A 270 2.43 8.97 -5.36
C PHE A 270 3.46 7.94 -4.86
N LEU A 271 4.71 8.35 -4.66
CA LEU A 271 5.74 7.47 -4.10
C LEU A 271 5.38 7.02 -2.68
N TYR A 272 4.92 7.92 -1.81
CA TYR A 272 4.49 7.54 -0.47
C TYR A 272 3.28 6.61 -0.46
N ASP A 273 2.31 6.78 -1.36
CA ASP A 273 1.19 5.85 -1.52
C ASP A 273 1.66 4.44 -1.88
N LYS A 274 2.61 4.31 -2.82
CA LYS A 274 3.17 3.01 -3.22
C LYS A 274 4.12 2.41 -2.20
N TYR A 275 4.78 3.24 -1.39
CA TYR A 275 5.66 2.81 -0.31
C TYR A 275 4.91 2.48 0.99
N GLU A 276 3.58 2.62 0.99
CA GLU A 276 2.71 2.41 2.16
C GLU A 276 2.99 3.38 3.34
N GLU A 277 3.72 4.46 3.09
CA GLU A 277 3.93 5.56 4.04
C GLU A 277 2.80 6.59 3.92
N TYR A 278 1.57 6.13 4.19
CA TYR A 278 0.35 6.94 4.06
C TYR A 278 0.37 8.19 4.97
N ASP A 279 1.00 8.09 6.14
CA ASP A 279 1.14 9.18 7.09
C ASP A 279 1.88 10.38 6.46
N ASN A 280 3.00 10.11 5.79
CA ASN A 280 3.82 11.14 5.12
C ASN A 280 3.11 11.68 3.86
N ALA A 281 2.38 10.82 3.14
CA ALA A 281 1.56 11.25 2.01
C ALA A 281 0.52 12.31 2.43
N ILE A 282 -0.24 12.04 3.50
CA ILE A 282 -1.27 12.96 4.00
C ILE A 282 -0.66 14.27 4.48
N ILE A 283 0.43 14.22 5.25
CA ILE A 283 1.12 15.44 5.73
C ILE A 283 1.56 16.30 4.53
N THR A 284 2.08 15.67 3.48
CA THR A 284 2.49 16.38 2.26
C THR A 284 1.29 17.05 1.57
N MET A 285 0.16 16.33 1.42
CA MET A 285 -1.05 16.89 0.83
C MET A 285 -1.64 18.05 1.66
N MET A 286 -1.45 18.03 2.98
CA MET A 286 -1.90 19.09 3.89
C MET A 286 -1.02 20.34 3.83
N ASN A 287 0.29 20.18 3.75
CA ASN A 287 1.24 21.29 3.67
C ASN A 287 1.28 21.92 2.27
N HIS A 288 0.99 21.13 1.22
CA HIS A 288 1.00 21.55 -0.18
C HIS A 288 -0.32 21.26 -0.90
N PRO A 289 -1.41 22.00 -0.58
CA PRO A 289 -2.74 21.73 -1.10
C PRO A 289 -2.91 21.93 -2.61
N THR A 290 -2.19 22.87 -3.22
CA THR A 290 -2.39 23.23 -4.63
C THR A 290 -1.89 22.16 -5.59
N ASP A 291 -0.81 21.49 -5.22
CA ASP A 291 -0.04 20.66 -6.15
C ASP A 291 -0.35 19.17 -5.97
N ALA A 292 -0.50 18.74 -4.71
CA ALA A 292 -0.63 17.32 -4.37
C ALA A 292 -2.07 16.90 -4.03
N TRP A 293 -2.94 17.82 -3.59
CA TRP A 293 -4.25 17.43 -3.08
C TRP A 293 -5.19 16.99 -4.21
N LYS A 294 -5.71 15.77 -4.10
CA LYS A 294 -6.82 15.24 -4.91
C LYS A 294 -7.83 14.60 -3.99
N GLU A 295 -9.10 14.94 -4.19
CA GLU A 295 -10.17 14.58 -3.27
C GLU A 295 -10.34 13.07 -3.06
N GLY A 296 -10.44 12.31 -4.15
CA GLY A 296 -10.59 10.84 -4.08
C GLY A 296 -9.35 10.18 -3.47
N GLN A 297 -8.16 10.57 -3.94
CA GLN A 297 -6.90 10.02 -3.43
C GLN A 297 -6.71 10.29 -1.94
N PHE A 298 -7.06 11.49 -1.45
CA PHE A 298 -6.96 11.80 -0.02
C PHE A 298 -7.87 10.90 0.82
N LYS A 299 -9.11 10.65 0.36
CA LYS A 299 -10.07 9.77 1.04
C LYS A 299 -9.58 8.32 1.11
N ASP A 300 -8.95 7.82 0.06
CA ASP A 300 -8.44 6.45 0.03
C ASP A 300 -7.19 6.26 0.90
N ILE A 301 -6.29 7.25 0.91
CA ILE A 301 -5.05 7.21 1.70
C ILE A 301 -5.38 7.35 3.19
N ILE A 302 -6.22 8.32 3.57
CA ILE A 302 -6.51 8.59 4.98
C ILE A 302 -7.18 7.39 5.68
N ALA A 303 -7.98 6.58 4.97
CA ALA A 303 -8.59 5.39 5.56
C ALA A 303 -7.56 4.33 6.03
N LYS A 304 -6.39 4.29 5.37
CA LYS A 304 -5.31 3.33 5.65
C LYS A 304 -4.34 3.81 6.73
N VAL A 305 -4.35 5.09 7.07
CA VAL A 305 -3.46 5.69 8.08
C VAL A 305 -3.68 5.03 9.45
N ALA A 306 -2.59 4.74 10.16
CA ALA A 306 -2.68 4.15 11.51
C ALA A 306 -2.87 5.24 12.58
N ASN A 307 -2.27 6.40 12.38
CA ASN A 307 -2.22 7.48 13.34
C ASN A 307 -3.51 8.33 13.35
N VAL A 308 -4.29 8.21 14.42
CA VAL A 308 -5.58 8.92 14.60
C VAL A 308 -5.39 10.44 14.75
N GLU A 309 -4.23 10.93 15.20
CA GLU A 309 -3.98 12.38 15.30
C GLU A 309 -3.97 13.05 13.91
N LEU A 310 -3.57 12.33 12.88
CA LEU A 310 -3.63 12.84 11.50
C LEU A 310 -5.07 13.06 11.04
N TYR A 311 -6.05 12.30 11.55
CA TYR A 311 -7.45 12.54 11.24
C TYR A 311 -7.91 13.90 11.74
N TYR A 312 -7.59 14.26 12.98
CA TYR A 312 -8.01 15.56 13.53
C TYR A 312 -7.29 16.73 12.85
N LYS A 313 -6.01 16.55 12.49
CA LYS A 313 -5.30 17.54 11.66
C LYS A 313 -5.92 17.66 10.27
N ALA A 314 -6.28 16.54 9.63
CA ALA A 314 -6.97 16.54 8.34
C ALA A 314 -8.35 17.19 8.44
N LEU A 315 -9.10 16.97 9.51
CA LEU A 315 -10.38 17.63 9.75
C LEU A 315 -10.21 19.14 9.88
N GLN A 316 -9.21 19.62 10.62
CA GLN A 316 -8.87 21.05 10.68
C GLN A 316 -8.57 21.60 9.28
N PHE A 317 -7.74 20.91 8.50
CA PHE A 317 -7.42 21.31 7.12
C PHE A 317 -8.66 21.39 6.22
N TYR A 318 -9.53 20.38 6.25
CA TYR A 318 -10.78 20.40 5.48
C TYR A 318 -11.73 21.49 5.96
N LEU A 319 -11.76 21.77 7.26
CA LEU A 319 -12.60 22.82 7.83
C LEU A 319 -12.13 24.22 7.42
N ASP A 320 -10.82 24.44 7.37
CA ASP A 320 -10.23 25.74 7.00
C ASP A 320 -10.33 26.02 5.49
N TYR A 321 -10.12 25.01 4.64
CA TYR A 321 -10.01 25.21 3.20
C TYR A 321 -11.23 24.73 2.38
N LYS A 322 -11.95 23.68 2.82
CA LYS A 322 -13.08 23.08 2.08
C LYS A 322 -14.21 22.55 2.97
N PRO A 323 -15.00 23.45 3.61
CA PRO A 323 -16.05 23.04 4.55
C PRO A 323 -17.10 22.09 3.97
N LEU A 324 -17.52 22.27 2.71
CA LEU A 324 -18.61 21.49 2.12
C LEU A 324 -18.29 19.99 1.98
N LEU A 325 -17.01 19.63 1.82
CA LEU A 325 -16.57 18.25 1.57
C LEU A 325 -16.26 17.47 2.86
N ILE A 326 -16.40 18.11 4.02
CA ILE A 326 -16.02 17.48 5.29
C ILE A 326 -16.95 16.30 5.65
N ASN A 327 -18.22 16.37 5.26
CA ASN A 327 -19.18 15.30 5.55
C ASN A 327 -18.77 13.98 4.88
N ASP A 328 -18.34 14.05 3.62
CA ASP A 328 -17.90 12.87 2.87
C ASP A 328 -16.63 12.26 3.49
N LEU A 329 -15.69 13.12 3.95
CA LEU A 329 -14.50 12.67 4.66
C LEU A 329 -14.86 11.97 5.97
N LEU A 330 -15.77 12.56 6.75
CA LEU A 330 -16.22 12.02 8.03
C LEU A 330 -16.94 10.67 7.86
N LEU A 331 -17.67 10.45 6.77
CA LEU A 331 -18.28 9.15 6.45
C LEU A 331 -17.22 8.06 6.25
N VAL A 332 -16.15 8.34 5.50
CA VAL A 332 -15.05 7.38 5.29
C VAL A 332 -14.32 7.07 6.60
N LEU A 333 -14.14 8.07 7.46
CA LEU A 333 -13.45 7.93 8.74
C LEU A 333 -14.31 7.30 9.85
N SER A 334 -15.62 7.14 9.64
CA SER A 334 -16.58 6.75 10.68
C SER A 334 -16.19 5.50 11.48
N PRO A 335 -15.69 4.40 10.89
CA PRO A 335 -15.39 3.18 11.66
C PRO A 335 -14.24 3.31 12.67
N ARG A 336 -13.32 4.26 12.47
CA ARG A 336 -12.09 4.38 13.28
C ARG A 336 -12.01 5.69 14.08
N LEU A 337 -12.99 6.56 13.93
CA LEU A 337 -12.99 7.89 14.55
C LEU A 337 -13.66 7.84 15.93
N ASP A 338 -13.08 8.52 16.91
CA ASP A 338 -13.77 8.78 18.18
C ASP A 338 -14.78 9.92 17.97
N HIS A 339 -16.07 9.55 17.93
CA HIS A 339 -17.19 10.46 17.74
C HIS A 339 -17.29 11.49 18.87
N THR A 340 -16.93 11.15 20.11
CA THR A 340 -17.03 12.05 21.27
C THR A 340 -16.03 13.20 21.13
N ARG A 341 -14.77 12.86 20.81
CA ARG A 341 -13.71 13.85 20.56
C ARG A 341 -14.03 14.72 19.35
N THR A 342 -14.61 14.13 18.31
CA THR A 342 -14.99 14.82 17.07
C THR A 342 -16.10 15.85 17.31
N VAL A 343 -17.14 15.49 18.05
CA VAL A 343 -18.20 16.43 18.43
C VAL A 343 -17.66 17.57 19.29
N ASN A 344 -16.80 17.27 20.27
CA ASN A 344 -16.16 18.31 21.10
C ASN A 344 -15.30 19.26 20.27
N PHE A 345 -14.63 18.76 19.23
CA PHE A 345 -13.87 19.59 18.29
C PHE A 345 -14.80 20.54 17.52
N PHE A 346 -15.87 20.03 16.89
CA PHE A 346 -16.81 20.88 16.15
C PHE A 346 -17.61 21.83 17.05
N SER A 347 -17.89 21.45 18.29
CA SER A 347 -18.51 22.31 19.29
C SER A 347 -17.64 23.53 19.63
N LYS A 348 -16.33 23.32 19.81
CA LYS A 348 -15.38 24.42 20.05
C LYS A 348 -15.25 25.37 18.84
N VAL A 349 -15.33 24.83 17.63
CA VAL A 349 -15.24 25.62 16.39
C VAL A 349 -16.58 26.28 16.03
N ASN A 350 -17.67 25.97 16.75
CA ASN A 350 -19.02 26.47 16.53
C ASN A 350 -19.55 26.23 15.10
N GLN A 351 -19.10 25.15 14.45
CA GLN A 351 -19.50 24.75 13.09
C GLN A 351 -20.24 23.40 13.07
N LEU A 352 -21.02 23.14 14.13
CA LEU A 352 -21.78 21.91 14.32
C LEU A 352 -22.88 21.71 13.26
N LEU A 353 -23.45 22.79 12.72
CA LEU A 353 -24.47 22.75 11.65
C LEU A 353 -23.98 22.05 10.38
N LEU A 354 -22.70 22.22 10.05
CA LEU A 354 -22.07 21.67 8.84
C LEU A 354 -22.05 20.13 8.87
N VAL A 355 -21.88 19.55 10.06
CA VAL A 355 -21.73 18.09 10.27
C VAL A 355 -23.05 17.39 10.55
N LYS A 356 -24.21 18.04 10.33
CA LYS A 356 -25.53 17.44 10.55
C LYS A 356 -25.74 16.11 9.79
N PRO A 357 -25.41 15.98 8.49
CA PRO A 357 -25.54 14.69 7.78
C PRO A 357 -24.69 13.60 8.43
N TYR A 358 -23.47 13.94 8.85
CA TYR A 358 -22.59 13.04 9.58
C TYR A 358 -23.18 12.60 10.92
N LEU A 359 -23.68 13.52 11.74
CA LEU A 359 -24.29 13.19 13.04
C LEU A 359 -25.47 12.23 12.90
N ARG A 360 -26.32 12.42 11.88
CA ARG A 360 -27.45 11.50 11.59
C ARG A 360 -26.96 10.09 11.23
N SER A 361 -25.88 9.98 10.47
CA SER A 361 -25.31 8.68 10.09
C SER A 361 -24.68 7.93 11.27
N VAL A 362 -24.05 8.68 12.19
CA VAL A 362 -23.33 8.15 13.34
C VAL A 362 -24.27 7.84 14.51
N GLN A 363 -25.48 8.39 14.49
CA GLN A 363 -26.47 8.27 15.57
C GLN A 363 -26.75 6.81 15.99
N ASN A 364 -26.58 5.86 15.07
CA ASN A 364 -26.66 4.42 15.32
C ASN A 364 -25.76 3.92 16.47
N HIS A 365 -24.65 4.60 16.77
CA HIS A 365 -23.74 4.22 17.86
C HIS A 365 -24.26 4.62 19.26
N ASN A 366 -25.40 5.32 19.35
CA ASN A 366 -26.02 5.81 20.57
C ASN A 366 -25.02 6.50 21.53
N ASN A 367 -24.18 7.39 20.98
CA ASN A 367 -23.17 8.11 21.76
C ASN A 367 -23.78 9.39 22.36
N LYS A 368 -23.61 9.57 23.67
CA LYS A 368 -24.08 10.75 24.42
C LYS A 368 -23.69 12.08 23.78
N GLY A 369 -22.42 12.25 23.41
CA GLY A 369 -21.95 13.51 22.84
C GLY A 369 -22.62 13.83 21.50
N VAL A 370 -22.84 12.82 20.67
CA VAL A 370 -23.52 12.95 19.36
C VAL A 370 -24.99 13.29 19.56
N ASN A 371 -25.69 12.58 20.44
CA ASN A 371 -27.11 12.79 20.70
C ASN A 371 -27.36 14.18 21.32
N GLU A 372 -26.55 14.62 22.29
CA GLU A 372 -26.69 15.95 22.89
C GLU A 372 -26.42 17.06 21.87
N ALA A 373 -25.37 16.94 21.07
CA ALA A 373 -25.05 17.92 20.04
C ALA A 373 -26.13 17.96 18.94
N LEU A 374 -26.63 16.80 18.51
CA LEU A 374 -27.70 16.71 17.52
C LEU A 374 -29.02 17.27 18.06
N ASN A 375 -29.38 16.97 19.30
CA ASN A 375 -30.59 17.49 19.93
C ASN A 375 -30.51 19.02 20.11
N ASN A 376 -29.34 19.55 20.45
CA ASN A 376 -29.11 21.01 20.49
C ASN A 376 -29.30 21.64 19.10
N LEU A 377 -28.74 21.04 18.05
CA LEU A 377 -28.90 21.51 16.68
C LEU A 377 -30.37 21.49 16.22
N LEU A 378 -31.07 20.38 16.46
CA LEU A 378 -32.49 20.24 16.07
C LEU A 378 -33.39 21.23 16.85
N THR A 379 -33.00 21.57 18.09
CA THR A 379 -33.69 22.62 18.87
C THR A 379 -33.48 24.00 18.25
N GLU A 380 -32.26 24.31 17.79
CA GLU A 380 -31.92 25.60 17.16
C GLU A 380 -32.53 25.75 15.75
N GLU A 381 -32.65 24.66 15.01
CA GLU A 381 -33.28 24.62 13.68
C GLU A 381 -34.81 24.51 13.72
N GLU A 382 -35.40 24.41 14.91
CA GLU A 382 -36.83 24.22 15.13
C GLU A 382 -37.45 22.93 14.54
N ASP A 383 -36.63 21.90 14.27
CA ASP A 383 -37.08 20.60 13.73
C ASP A 383 -37.57 19.66 14.84
N TYR A 384 -38.85 19.84 15.23
CA TYR A 384 -39.51 19.02 16.25
C TYR A 384 -39.74 17.56 15.82
N GLN A 385 -39.93 17.28 14.53
CA GLN A 385 -40.14 15.92 14.03
C GLN A 385 -38.84 15.11 14.06
N GLY A 386 -37.75 15.73 13.59
CA GLY A 386 -36.42 15.16 13.69
C GLY A 386 -36.00 14.92 15.14
N LEU A 387 -36.29 15.88 16.04
CA LEU A 387 -35.98 15.74 17.47
C LEU A 387 -36.76 14.58 18.11
N ARG A 388 -38.06 14.45 17.79
CA ARG A 388 -38.89 13.35 18.29
C ARG A 388 -38.34 11.99 17.86
N ALA A 389 -38.09 11.81 16.56
CA ALA A 389 -37.55 10.55 16.03
C ALA A 389 -36.16 10.21 16.58
N SER A 390 -35.32 11.24 16.77
CA SER A 390 -33.99 11.14 17.38
C SER A 390 -34.07 10.59 18.81
N ILE A 391 -34.95 11.18 19.63
CA ILE A 391 -35.14 10.80 21.03
C ILE A 391 -35.78 9.41 21.17
N ASP A 392 -36.78 9.11 20.34
CA ASP A 392 -37.53 7.85 20.43
C ASP A 392 -36.65 6.65 20.02
N ALA A 393 -35.69 6.85 19.12
CA ALA A 393 -34.78 5.79 18.66
C ALA A 393 -33.51 5.64 19.53
N TYR A 394 -33.02 6.73 20.14
CA TYR A 394 -31.73 6.76 20.83
C TYR A 394 -31.84 7.47 22.19
N ASP A 395 -31.66 6.70 23.27
CA ASP A 395 -31.94 7.10 24.65
C ASP A 395 -30.72 7.63 25.44
N ASN A 396 -29.51 7.54 24.88
CA ASN A 396 -28.30 7.94 25.59
C ASN A 396 -28.06 9.46 25.47
N PHE A 397 -28.76 10.25 26.27
CA PHE A 397 -28.51 11.70 26.44
C PHE A 397 -29.05 12.19 27.79
N ASP A 398 -28.72 13.42 28.19
CA ASP A 398 -29.27 14.01 29.41
C ASP A 398 -30.70 14.53 29.21
N ASN A 399 -31.66 13.66 29.52
CA ASN A 399 -33.10 13.93 29.46
C ASN A 399 -33.53 15.17 30.25
N ILE A 400 -32.88 15.44 31.40
CA ILE A 400 -33.33 16.50 32.31
C ILE A 400 -32.88 17.87 31.83
N THR A 401 -31.61 17.99 31.45
CA THR A 401 -31.08 19.27 30.95
C THR A 401 -31.73 19.66 29.63
N LEU A 402 -31.98 18.68 28.74
CA LEU A 402 -32.71 18.91 27.50
C LEU A 402 -34.14 19.37 27.78
N ALA A 403 -34.87 18.69 28.67
CA ALA A 403 -36.24 19.07 29.01
C ALA A 403 -36.33 20.48 29.62
N GLN A 404 -35.40 20.86 30.50
CA GLN A 404 -35.34 22.21 31.08
C GLN A 404 -35.06 23.30 30.04
N ARG A 405 -34.29 22.98 28.98
CA ARG A 405 -34.04 23.92 27.87
C ARG A 405 -35.29 24.06 26.99
N LEU A 406 -35.93 22.94 26.66
CA LEU A 406 -37.14 22.92 25.83
C LEU A 406 -38.36 23.55 26.52
N GLU A 407 -38.45 23.50 27.86
CA GLU A 407 -39.49 24.19 28.63
C GLU A 407 -39.52 25.70 28.39
N LYS A 408 -38.36 26.32 28.15
CA LYS A 408 -38.22 27.76 27.94
C LYS A 408 -38.46 28.19 26.49
N HIS A 409 -38.68 27.24 25.58
CA HIS A 409 -38.83 27.52 24.15
C HIS A 409 -40.20 28.16 23.85
N GLU A 410 -40.26 29.05 22.86
CA GLU A 410 -41.49 29.78 22.50
C GLU A 410 -42.53 28.87 21.83
N LEU A 411 -42.07 27.85 21.10
CA LEU A 411 -42.92 26.90 20.39
C LEU A 411 -43.51 25.83 21.33
N ILE A 412 -44.83 25.63 21.21
CA ILE A 412 -45.61 24.68 22.01
C ILE A 412 -45.16 23.23 21.75
N GLU A 413 -44.76 22.88 20.52
CA GLU A 413 -44.33 21.52 20.17
C GLU A 413 -43.03 21.11 20.90
N PHE A 414 -42.09 22.03 21.11
CA PHE A 414 -40.90 21.73 21.92
C PHE A 414 -41.24 21.58 23.41
N ARG A 415 -42.18 22.39 23.93
CA ARG A 415 -42.67 22.24 25.30
C ARG A 415 -43.46 20.94 25.48
N ARG A 416 -44.17 20.49 24.45
CA ARG A 416 -44.81 19.17 24.40
C ARG A 416 -43.78 18.03 24.41
N ILE A 417 -42.68 18.16 23.68
CA ILE A 417 -41.55 17.21 23.74
C ILE A 417 -40.89 17.25 25.13
N ALA A 418 -40.75 18.41 25.75
CA ALA A 418 -40.25 18.53 27.12
C ALA A 418 -41.14 17.79 28.13
N ALA A 419 -42.46 17.92 28.03
CA ALA A 419 -43.41 17.18 28.85
C ALA A 419 -43.29 15.66 28.63
N TYR A 420 -43.10 15.23 27.39
CA TYR A 420 -42.85 13.84 27.03
C TYR A 420 -41.52 13.31 27.62
N LEU A 421 -40.45 14.10 27.61
CA LEU A 421 -39.17 13.76 28.24
C LEU A 421 -39.28 13.63 29.77
N TYR A 422 -39.98 14.57 30.43
CA TYR A 422 -40.22 14.48 31.86
C TYR A 422 -41.05 13.24 32.24
N LYS A 423 -42.03 12.89 31.41
CA LYS A 423 -42.78 11.64 31.52
C LYS A 423 -41.84 10.43 31.43
N GLY A 424 -40.98 10.36 30.41
CA GLY A 424 -40.05 9.25 30.21
C GLY A 424 -39.10 9.02 31.40
N ASN A 425 -38.75 10.09 32.13
CA ASN A 425 -37.91 10.02 33.33
C ASN A 425 -38.70 9.95 34.67
N ASN A 426 -39.97 9.51 34.63
CA ASN A 426 -40.88 9.35 35.79
C ASN A 426 -41.15 10.64 36.59
N ARG A 427 -40.93 11.83 36.04
CA ARG A 427 -41.24 13.12 36.68
C ARG A 427 -42.64 13.61 36.28
N TRP A 428 -43.64 12.85 36.71
CA TRP A 428 -45.05 13.06 36.36
C TRP A 428 -45.58 14.44 36.77
N LYS A 429 -45.21 14.93 37.96
CA LYS A 429 -45.63 16.25 38.47
C LYS A 429 -45.24 17.40 37.53
N GLN A 430 -43.96 17.43 37.12
CA GLN A 430 -43.42 18.46 36.23
C GLN A 430 -44.01 18.36 34.82
N SER A 431 -44.19 17.13 34.31
CA SER A 431 -44.81 16.89 33.00
C SER A 431 -46.24 17.42 32.95
N VAL A 432 -47.07 17.08 33.94
CA VAL A 432 -48.48 17.52 33.98
C VAL A 432 -48.60 19.02 34.24
N GLU A 433 -47.75 19.61 35.06
CA GLU A 433 -47.73 21.07 35.29
C GLU A 433 -47.36 21.84 34.02
N LEU A 434 -46.41 21.33 33.23
CA LEU A 434 -46.08 21.91 31.93
C LEU A 434 -47.26 21.81 30.95
N CYS A 435 -47.93 20.66 30.88
CA CYS A 435 -49.13 20.50 30.06
C CYS A 435 -50.28 21.42 30.50
N LYS A 436 -50.45 21.67 31.81
CA LYS A 436 -51.42 22.65 32.34
C LYS A 436 -51.09 24.06 31.84
N LYS A 437 -49.82 24.46 31.92
CA LYS A 437 -49.34 25.77 31.44
C LYS A 437 -49.54 25.96 29.94
N ASP A 438 -49.40 24.89 29.15
CA ASP A 438 -49.58 24.89 27.70
C ASP A 438 -51.01 24.61 27.22
N ARG A 439 -51.94 24.36 28.15
CA ARG A 439 -53.34 23.95 27.84
C ARG A 439 -53.42 22.71 26.93
N LEU A 440 -52.44 21.82 27.03
CA LEU A 440 -52.46 20.52 26.34
C LEU A 440 -53.29 19.51 27.13
N TYR A 441 -54.61 19.62 27.01
CA TYR A 441 -55.55 18.86 27.82
C TYR A 441 -55.51 17.35 27.57
N LYS A 442 -55.37 16.91 26.31
CA LYS A 442 -55.33 15.48 25.97
C LYS A 442 -54.08 14.77 26.54
N ASP A 443 -52.92 15.39 26.37
CA ASP A 443 -51.65 14.83 26.84
C ASP A 443 -51.58 14.85 28.37
N ALA A 444 -52.08 15.91 29.01
CA ALA A 444 -52.17 15.98 30.48
C ALA A 444 -53.01 14.83 31.05
N MET A 445 -54.15 14.50 30.43
CA MET A 445 -55.01 13.39 30.83
C MET A 445 -54.32 12.03 30.69
N GLN A 446 -53.67 11.79 29.55
CA GLN A 446 -52.94 10.54 29.32
C GLN A 446 -51.76 10.39 30.28
N TYR A 447 -51.00 11.46 30.52
CA TYR A 447 -49.83 11.42 31.41
C TYR A 447 -50.25 11.24 32.87
N ALA A 448 -51.39 11.80 33.28
CA ALA A 448 -51.97 11.54 34.60
C ALA A 448 -52.45 10.08 34.75
N ALA A 449 -53.14 9.54 33.74
CA ALA A 449 -53.57 8.13 33.75
C ALA A 449 -52.38 7.16 33.84
N GLU A 450 -51.32 7.42 33.06
CA GLU A 450 -50.12 6.58 33.05
C GLU A 450 -49.28 6.69 34.32
N SER A 451 -49.34 7.82 35.04
CA SER A 451 -48.58 8.04 36.28
C SER A 451 -48.97 7.10 37.42
N LYS A 452 -50.20 6.56 37.38
CA LYS A 452 -50.82 5.76 38.46
C LYS A 452 -50.88 6.46 39.83
N ASP A 453 -50.67 7.77 39.88
CA ASP A 453 -50.82 8.59 41.10
C ASP A 453 -52.23 9.20 41.19
N ALA A 454 -53.04 8.69 42.12
CA ALA A 454 -54.42 9.13 42.33
C ALA A 454 -54.52 10.61 42.72
N GLU A 455 -53.60 11.10 43.57
CA GLU A 455 -53.59 12.50 44.00
C GLU A 455 -53.34 13.47 42.83
N LEU A 456 -52.53 13.04 41.87
CA LEU A 456 -52.19 13.84 40.70
C LEU A 456 -53.37 13.92 39.73
N ALA A 457 -54.10 12.81 39.55
CA ALA A 457 -55.33 12.78 38.79
C ALA A 457 -56.43 13.66 39.42
N GLU A 458 -56.57 13.63 40.75
CA GLU A 458 -57.50 14.51 41.48
C GLU A 458 -57.12 15.99 41.36
N LYS A 459 -55.84 16.35 41.52
CA LYS A 459 -55.34 17.73 41.32
C LYS A 459 -55.48 18.21 39.88
N LEU A 460 -55.49 17.31 38.90
CA LEU A 460 -55.74 17.63 37.51
C LEU A 460 -57.25 17.83 37.27
N LEU A 461 -58.09 16.98 37.86
CA LEU A 461 -59.55 17.09 37.79
C LEU A 461 -60.07 18.39 38.43
N GLN A 462 -59.55 18.76 39.61
CA GLN A 462 -59.87 20.02 40.28
C GLN A 462 -59.51 21.23 39.40
N TRP A 463 -58.34 21.20 38.75
CA TRP A 463 -57.91 22.28 37.86
C TRP A 463 -58.81 22.41 36.62
N PHE A 464 -59.24 21.30 36.01
CA PHE A 464 -60.19 21.35 34.87
C PHE A 464 -61.53 22.00 35.24
N LEU A 465 -61.93 21.81 36.50
CA LEU A 465 -63.15 22.36 37.06
C LEU A 465 -63.04 23.86 37.35
N GLU A 466 -61.86 24.30 37.81
CA GLU A 466 -61.51 25.72 37.98
C GLU A 466 -61.39 26.46 36.63
N GLU A 467 -60.89 25.82 35.58
CA GLU A 467 -60.88 26.39 34.21
C GLU A 467 -62.25 26.38 33.51
N GLY A 468 -63.27 25.71 34.07
CA GLY A 468 -64.64 25.67 33.53
C GLY A 468 -64.81 24.81 32.27
N LYS A 469 -63.86 23.93 31.95
CA LYS A 469 -63.89 23.06 30.76
C LYS A 469 -64.58 21.73 31.05
N GLN A 470 -65.91 21.73 30.98
CA GLN A 470 -66.77 20.57 31.32
C GLN A 470 -66.53 19.33 30.44
N GLU A 471 -66.21 19.51 29.15
CA GLU A 471 -65.91 18.39 28.24
C GLU A 471 -64.60 17.67 28.59
N CYS A 472 -63.63 18.41 29.11
CA CYS A 472 -62.35 17.86 29.53
C CYS A 472 -62.47 17.08 30.84
N PHE A 473 -63.39 17.50 31.72
CA PHE A 473 -63.72 16.76 32.95
C PHE A 473 -64.29 15.37 32.63
N ALA A 474 -65.26 15.27 31.71
CA ALA A 474 -65.79 13.98 31.27
C ALA A 474 -64.71 13.09 30.65
N ALA A 475 -63.83 13.65 29.81
CA ALA A 475 -62.73 12.91 29.21
C ALA A 475 -61.71 12.42 30.25
N CYS A 476 -61.38 13.22 31.28
CA CYS A 476 -60.52 12.79 32.39
C CYS A 476 -61.10 11.58 33.14
N LEU A 477 -62.40 11.60 33.41
CA LEU A 477 -63.10 10.51 34.10
C LEU A 477 -63.00 9.18 33.33
N PHE A 478 -63.04 9.25 32.00
CA PHE A 478 -62.84 8.07 31.16
C PHE A 478 -61.38 7.61 31.10
N THR A 479 -60.41 8.52 30.96
CA THR A 479 -59.00 8.15 30.82
C THR A 479 -58.38 7.69 32.13
N CYS A 480 -58.80 8.27 33.26
CA CYS A 480 -58.27 7.96 34.60
C CYS A 480 -59.24 7.07 35.40
N TYR A 481 -60.03 6.23 34.73
CA TYR A 481 -61.12 5.47 35.34
C TYR A 481 -60.68 4.62 36.55
N ASP A 482 -59.52 3.98 36.46
CA ASP A 482 -58.98 3.09 37.49
C ASP A 482 -58.41 3.83 38.72
N LEU A 483 -58.15 5.13 38.59
CA LEU A 483 -57.34 5.90 39.54
C LEU A 483 -58.17 6.85 40.42
N LEU A 484 -59.36 7.23 39.94
CA LEU A 484 -60.21 8.20 40.59
C LEU A 484 -61.18 7.52 41.55
N HIS A 485 -61.26 8.03 42.78
CA HIS A 485 -62.24 7.55 43.75
C HIS A 485 -63.64 8.09 43.41
N PRO A 486 -64.67 7.22 43.31
CA PRO A 486 -66.04 7.63 42.99
C PRO A 486 -66.59 8.71 43.93
N ASP A 487 -66.20 8.68 45.20
CA ASP A 487 -66.65 9.60 46.24
C ASP A 487 -66.19 11.04 45.95
N VAL A 488 -64.92 11.20 45.57
CA VAL A 488 -64.31 12.50 45.25
C VAL A 488 -64.91 13.07 43.96
N VAL A 489 -65.14 12.22 42.96
CA VAL A 489 -65.78 12.63 41.71
C VAL A 489 -67.22 13.10 41.96
N LEU A 490 -67.95 12.42 42.84
CA LEU A 490 -69.34 12.77 43.17
C LEU A 490 -69.42 14.10 43.93
N GLU A 491 -68.51 14.33 44.89
CA GLU A 491 -68.41 15.60 45.61
C GLU A 491 -68.13 16.77 44.64
N LEU A 492 -67.13 16.61 43.78
CA LEU A 492 -66.72 17.65 42.82
C LEU A 492 -67.81 17.93 41.78
N ALA A 493 -68.46 16.89 41.26
CA ALA A 493 -69.53 17.02 40.27
C ALA A 493 -70.78 17.69 40.85
N TRP A 494 -71.11 17.38 42.11
CA TRP A 494 -72.22 18.01 42.81
C TRP A 494 -71.95 19.48 43.15
N ARG A 495 -70.75 19.79 43.66
CA ARG A 495 -70.36 21.16 44.05
C ARG A 495 -70.35 22.13 42.88
N HIS A 496 -70.02 21.66 41.68
CA HIS A 496 -69.94 22.49 40.47
C HIS A 496 -71.12 22.32 39.50
N ASN A 497 -72.16 21.58 39.91
CA ASN A 497 -73.41 21.38 39.15
C ASN A 497 -73.20 20.80 37.74
N ILE A 498 -72.31 19.80 37.61
CA ILE A 498 -71.94 19.14 36.34
C ILE A 498 -72.22 17.63 36.35
N MET A 499 -73.24 17.21 37.11
CA MET A 499 -73.61 15.80 37.27
C MET A 499 -73.87 15.09 35.94
N ASP A 500 -74.48 15.76 34.97
CA ASP A 500 -74.81 15.18 33.65
C ASP A 500 -73.57 14.65 32.90
N PHE A 501 -72.41 15.28 33.08
CA PHE A 501 -71.14 14.87 32.47
C PHE A 501 -70.44 13.73 33.22
N ALA A 502 -70.77 13.53 34.49
CA ALA A 502 -70.22 12.46 35.33
C ALA A 502 -71.07 11.17 35.30
N MET A 503 -72.34 11.25 34.89
CA MET A 503 -73.27 10.11 34.87
C MET A 503 -72.76 8.89 34.07
N PRO A 504 -72.13 9.03 32.89
CA PRO A 504 -71.58 7.88 32.17
C PRO A 504 -70.50 7.10 32.94
N TYR A 505 -69.69 7.80 33.73
CA TYR A 505 -68.68 7.19 34.61
C TYR A 505 -69.37 6.40 35.74
N PHE A 506 -70.34 7.00 36.43
CA PHE A 506 -71.07 6.33 37.51
C PHE A 506 -71.86 5.11 37.03
N ILE A 507 -72.46 5.16 35.85
CA ILE A 507 -73.18 4.01 35.27
C ILE A 507 -72.22 2.82 35.07
N GLN A 508 -71.00 3.08 34.59
CA GLN A 508 -69.99 2.05 34.39
C GLN A 508 -69.46 1.50 35.71
N VAL A 509 -69.15 2.37 36.68
CA VAL A 509 -68.71 1.98 38.03
C VAL A 509 -69.78 1.11 38.70
N MET A 510 -71.05 1.53 38.66
CA MET A 510 -72.15 0.76 39.22
C MET A 510 -72.33 -0.59 38.53
N ARG A 511 -72.24 -0.65 37.20
CA ARG A 511 -72.31 -1.91 36.45
C ARG A 511 -71.17 -2.85 36.85
N GLU A 512 -69.94 -2.35 36.96
CA GLU A 512 -68.79 -3.17 37.33
C GLU A 512 -68.85 -3.62 38.78
N TYR A 513 -69.28 -2.75 39.70
CA TYR A 513 -69.49 -3.08 41.10
C TYR A 513 -70.55 -4.17 41.26
N LEU A 514 -71.70 -4.02 40.59
CA LEU A 514 -72.76 -5.05 40.57
C LEU A 514 -72.24 -6.36 39.98
N THR A 515 -71.52 -6.32 38.86
CA THR A 515 -70.97 -7.54 38.23
C THR A 515 -69.88 -8.20 39.09
N LYS A 516 -69.06 -7.43 39.82
CA LYS A 516 -68.06 -7.95 40.76
C LYS A 516 -68.73 -8.56 41.98
N VAL A 517 -69.75 -7.92 42.53
CA VAL A 517 -70.58 -8.47 43.62
C VAL A 517 -71.24 -9.76 43.19
N ASP A 518 -71.89 -9.79 42.02
CA ASP A 518 -72.50 -11.01 41.47
C ASP A 518 -71.48 -12.15 41.29
N LYS A 519 -70.26 -11.84 40.82
CA LYS A 519 -69.17 -12.82 40.70
C LYS A 519 -68.66 -13.30 42.05
N LEU A 520 -68.56 -12.42 43.04
CA LEU A 520 -68.15 -12.78 44.39
C LEU A 520 -69.22 -13.65 45.05
N ASP A 521 -70.49 -13.28 44.94
CA ASP A 521 -71.63 -14.07 45.41
C ASP A 521 -71.67 -15.44 44.75
N ALA A 522 -71.44 -15.51 43.43
CA ALA A 522 -71.34 -16.77 42.70
C ALA A 522 -70.12 -17.61 43.14
N SER A 523 -68.98 -16.99 43.40
CA SER A 523 -67.79 -17.67 43.90
C SER A 523 -67.94 -18.17 45.34
N GLU A 524 -68.67 -17.42 46.17
CA GLU A 524 -68.98 -17.80 47.54
C GLU A 524 -70.05 -18.88 47.57
N SER A 525 -71.04 -18.86 46.68
CA SER A 525 -72.01 -19.95 46.54
C SER A 525 -71.36 -21.23 46.04
N LEU A 526 -70.43 -21.15 45.06
CA LEU A 526 -69.65 -22.30 44.60
C LEU A 526 -68.73 -22.84 45.70
N ARG A 527 -68.07 -21.97 46.47
CA ARG A 527 -67.32 -22.40 47.66
C ARG A 527 -68.20 -23.08 48.71
N LYS A 528 -69.41 -22.56 48.95
CA LYS A 528 -70.38 -23.18 49.87
C LYS A 528 -70.90 -24.52 49.35
N GLU A 529 -71.06 -24.70 48.04
CA GLU A 529 -71.39 -25.98 47.41
C GLU A 529 -70.21 -26.97 47.47
N GLU A 530 -68.98 -26.52 47.20
CA GLU A 530 -67.77 -27.35 47.34
C GLU A 530 -67.53 -27.76 48.80
N GLU A 531 -67.74 -26.86 49.76
CA GLU A 531 -67.66 -27.16 51.20
C GLU A 531 -68.81 -28.09 51.65
N GLN A 532 -69.99 -28.06 51.00
CA GLN A 532 -71.09 -29.01 51.27
C GLN A 532 -70.90 -30.40 50.65
N VAL A 533 -70.15 -30.50 49.54
CA VAL A 533 -69.85 -31.79 48.89
C VAL A 533 -68.68 -32.51 49.57
N ALA A 534 -67.88 -31.81 50.39
CA ALA A 534 -66.62 -32.33 50.96
C ALA A 534 -66.71 -33.12 52.29
N GLU A 535 -67.87 -33.33 52.91
CA GLU A 535 -68.03 -34.31 54.03
C GLU A 535 -69.45 -34.92 54.10
N PRO A 536 -69.63 -36.23 54.41
CA PRO A 536 -68.94 -37.41 53.91
C PRO A 536 -69.93 -38.41 53.24
N THR A 537 -69.47 -39.17 52.25
CA THR A 537 -69.89 -40.58 52.10
C THR A 537 -68.60 -41.40 51.97
N PRO A 538 -68.49 -42.64 52.52
CA PRO A 538 -69.53 -43.67 52.43
C PRO A 538 -69.58 -44.67 53.63
N ILE A 539 -70.48 -45.67 53.58
CA ILE A 539 -70.19 -47.11 53.82
C ILE A 539 -71.52 -47.91 53.84
N VAL A 540 -71.70 -48.82 52.85
CA VAL A 540 -72.16 -50.22 52.98
C VAL A 540 -71.64 -50.93 51.72
N PHE A 541 -70.48 -51.60 51.65
CA PHE A 541 -70.00 -52.87 52.22
C PHE A 541 -70.69 -54.17 51.74
N GLY A 542 -69.88 -55.07 51.15
CA GLY A 542 -70.10 -56.53 51.06
C GLY A 542 -69.71 -57.10 49.68
N GLN A 543 -68.74 -58.01 49.48
CA GLN A 543 -68.26 -59.15 50.29
C GLN A 543 -66.75 -59.43 50.00
N GLN A 544 -65.87 -59.47 51.03
CA GLN A 544 -65.29 -60.64 51.74
C GLN A 544 -64.27 -61.46 50.92
N LEU A 545 -63.06 -61.81 51.37
CA LEU A 545 -62.60 -62.26 52.70
C LEU A 545 -61.05 -62.39 52.72
N MET A 546 -60.41 -62.15 53.89
CA MET A 546 -59.24 -62.83 54.51
C MET A 546 -58.19 -61.90 55.15
N LEU A 547 -57.96 -62.14 56.45
CA LEU A 547 -56.93 -61.58 57.35
C LEU A 547 -55.51 -62.04 56.95
N THR A 548 -54.41 -61.30 57.19
CA THR A 548 -53.72 -61.21 58.50
C THR A 548 -52.46 -60.32 58.41
N ALA A 549 -52.18 -59.61 59.53
CA ALA A 549 -50.87 -59.17 60.06
C ALA A 549 -50.05 -58.04 59.38
N GLY A 550 -49.79 -56.96 60.14
CA GLY A 550 -48.81 -55.89 59.85
C GLY A 550 -47.36 -56.28 60.23
N PRO A 551 -46.42 -55.37 60.60
CA PRO A 551 -46.50 -53.90 60.72
C PRO A 551 -45.24 -53.09 60.24
N SER A 552 -45.32 -51.76 60.32
CA SER A 552 -44.22 -50.78 60.57
C SER A 552 -43.21 -50.36 59.49
N ALA A 553 -42.97 -49.03 59.47
CA ALA A 553 -41.75 -48.27 59.17
C ALA A 553 -41.27 -48.04 57.69
N VAL A 554 -41.49 -46.78 57.26
CA VAL A 554 -40.73 -45.80 56.41
C VAL A 554 -39.25 -46.17 56.06
N PRO A 555 -38.55 -45.68 54.99
CA PRO A 555 -38.84 -44.93 53.72
C PRO A 555 -38.17 -45.62 52.45
N PRO A 556 -37.62 -44.93 51.41
CA PRO A 556 -38.17 -44.10 50.32
C PRO A 556 -37.88 -44.69 48.89
N GLN A 557 -38.20 -43.91 47.83
CA GLN A 557 -37.46 -43.75 46.54
C GLN A 557 -38.07 -44.25 45.20
N ALA A 558 -37.95 -43.35 44.21
CA ALA A 558 -37.62 -43.50 42.77
C ALA A 558 -38.61 -44.01 41.70
N ASN A 559 -39.01 -43.07 40.82
CA ASN A 559 -38.80 -42.98 39.36
C ASN A 559 -39.18 -44.09 38.35
N PHE A 560 -39.84 -43.59 37.27
CA PHE A 560 -39.90 -44.08 35.86
C PHE A 560 -40.95 -45.18 35.51
N PRO A 561 -41.20 -45.48 34.21
CA PRO A 561 -41.92 -44.67 33.21
C PRO A 561 -42.91 -45.53 32.38
N TYR A 562 -43.89 -44.96 31.67
CA TYR A 562 -44.52 -45.72 30.57
C TYR A 562 -44.88 -44.84 29.37
N GLY A 563 -44.29 -45.20 28.23
CA GLY A 563 -44.65 -44.71 26.92
C GLY A 563 -45.75 -45.55 26.27
N TYR A 564 -46.40 -44.96 25.28
CA TYR A 564 -47.19 -45.68 24.29
C TYR A 564 -46.98 -45.05 22.90
N THR A 565 -46.68 -45.91 21.94
CA THR A 565 -46.42 -45.66 20.52
C THR A 565 -47.73 -45.59 19.73
N ALA A 566 -47.79 -44.72 18.70
CA ALA A 566 -48.78 -44.78 17.62
C ALA A 566 -48.12 -44.54 16.24
N PRO A 567 -48.56 -45.18 15.13
CA PRO A 567 -47.85 -45.17 13.85
C PRO A 567 -48.45 -44.23 12.78
N GLY A 568 -47.56 -43.47 12.13
CA GLY A 568 -47.45 -43.23 10.67
C GLY A 568 -48.62 -42.67 9.83
N PHE A 569 -48.43 -41.46 9.28
CA PHE A 569 -48.96 -41.06 7.97
C PHE A 569 -47.93 -40.19 7.21
N THR A 570 -47.76 -40.50 5.92
CA THR A 570 -46.76 -40.01 4.98
C THR A 570 -47.21 -38.75 4.21
N GLN A 571 -46.27 -37.85 3.90
CA GLN A 571 -46.46 -36.69 3.01
C GLN A 571 -46.25 -37.07 1.52
N PRO A 572 -46.93 -36.41 0.57
CA PRO A 572 -46.63 -36.48 -0.85
C PRO A 572 -45.66 -35.35 -1.33
N PRO A 573 -44.92 -35.56 -2.45
CA PRO A 573 -43.81 -34.69 -2.87
C PRO A 573 -44.22 -33.54 -3.81
N VAL A 574 -43.43 -32.46 -3.79
CA VAL A 574 -43.52 -31.29 -4.67
C VAL A 574 -42.49 -31.42 -5.80
N TYR A 575 -42.97 -31.39 -7.06
CA TYR A 575 -42.15 -31.31 -8.27
C TYR A 575 -42.08 -29.85 -8.76
N GLY A 576 -40.88 -29.42 -9.18
CA GLY A 576 -40.63 -28.11 -9.79
C GLY A 576 -40.88 -28.08 -11.30
N PHE A 577 -41.03 -26.87 -11.85
CA PHE A 577 -40.88 -26.59 -13.28
C PHE A 577 -40.28 -25.18 -13.47
N ASN A 578 -39.21 -25.14 -14.27
CA ASN A 578 -38.63 -23.94 -14.88
C ASN A 578 -39.54 -23.43 -16.01
N MET A 579 -39.59 -22.11 -16.15
CA MET A 579 -39.52 -21.43 -17.45
C MET A 579 -38.48 -20.32 -17.35
#